data_AF-A0AAX0PFG5-F1
#
_entry.id   AF-A0AAX0PFG5-F1
#
_cell.length_a   1.000
_cell.length_b   1.000
_cell.length_c   1.000
_cell.angle_alpha   90.00
_cell.angle_beta   90.00
_cell.angle_gamma   90.00
#
_symmetry.space_group_name_H-M   'P 1'
#
loop_
_entity.id
_entity.type
_entity.pdbx_description
1 polymer ?
#
loop_
_entity_poly.entity_id
_entity_poly.type
_entity_poly.pdbx_seq_one_letter_code
_entity_poly.pdbx_strand_id
1 'polypeptide(L)'
;MADSEFQRPTLAENISMLRNDLFARLDVSDTLRRMDEDVRAKVYAAALHTVYGYIDYLAMNMLPDLCDESWLARHAAMKRCPRKGATAASGYMRWEGVSDGLKVTAGSVIQRDDLVQYTATADSTSSGGVLRVPIACSSAGAVGNADDGTALILVTPVNGLPSSGVADTLTGGFDTEDLETWRARVIERYYWTPQGGADGDYVVWAKEVPGITRAWTYRHWMGTGTVGVMIASSDLINPIPEESTETAARQHIEPLAPVAGSDLYVFRPVAHKVDFHIRVTPDTPEIRAAITAELRSFLLRDGYPQGELKVSRISEAISGANGEYSHQLLAPADNISIAKNELAVLGTISWT
;
A
#
# COMPACT_ATOMS: atom_id res chain seq x y z
N MET A 1 10.06 18.39 -15.25
CA MET A 1 11.29 18.74 -14.50
C MET A 1 11.13 20.14 -13.94
N ALA A 2 10.84 20.28 -12.64
CA ALA A 2 10.55 21.58 -12.02
C ALA A 2 11.76 22.56 -12.06
N ASP A 3 12.98 22.02 -12.20
CA ASP A 3 14.23 22.80 -12.29
C ASP A 3 14.71 23.06 -13.74
N SER A 4 13.93 22.62 -14.74
CA SER A 4 14.23 22.94 -16.14
C SER A 4 13.75 24.34 -16.47
N GLU A 5 14.67 25.25 -16.80
CA GLU A 5 14.33 26.59 -17.32
C GLU A 5 13.61 26.53 -18.67
N PHE A 6 13.65 25.39 -19.37
CA PHE A 6 12.93 25.20 -20.62
C PHE A 6 11.45 24.92 -20.36
N GLN A 7 10.59 25.86 -20.78
CA GLN A 7 9.15 25.68 -20.86
C GLN A 7 8.75 25.44 -22.32
N ARG A 8 8.01 24.35 -22.56
CA ARG A 8 7.47 24.05 -23.89
C ARG A 8 6.49 25.16 -24.30
N PRO A 9 6.72 25.88 -25.41
CA PRO A 9 5.80 26.91 -25.86
C PRO A 9 4.43 26.33 -26.20
N THR A 10 3.39 27.08 -25.90
CA THR A 10 2.04 26.77 -26.37
C THR A 10 1.97 26.78 -27.88
N LEU A 11 0.95 26.13 -28.45
CA LEU A 11 0.77 26.13 -29.91
C LEU A 11 0.64 27.55 -30.47
N ALA A 12 -0.04 28.45 -29.76
CA ALA A 12 -0.21 29.84 -30.18
C ALA A 12 1.13 30.63 -30.19
N GLU A 13 1.99 30.41 -29.19
CA GLU A 13 3.32 31.00 -29.13
C GLU A 13 4.21 30.46 -30.25
N ASN A 14 4.20 29.14 -30.49
CA ASN A 14 4.93 28.53 -31.60
C ASN A 14 4.48 29.09 -32.95
N ILE A 15 3.16 29.21 -33.19
CA ILE A 15 2.63 29.80 -34.42
C ILE A 15 3.14 31.23 -34.58
N SER A 16 3.09 32.03 -33.52
CA SER A 16 3.52 33.44 -33.55
C SER A 16 5.02 33.56 -33.83
N MET A 17 5.85 32.73 -33.17
CA MET A 17 7.29 32.70 -33.37
C MET A 17 7.67 32.30 -34.81
N LEU A 18 7.13 31.19 -35.31
CA LEU A 18 7.42 30.72 -36.67
C LEU A 18 6.92 31.69 -37.73
N ARG A 19 5.75 32.31 -37.52
CA ARG A 19 5.21 33.33 -38.43
C ARG A 19 6.14 34.53 -38.51
N ASN A 20 6.57 35.06 -37.36
CA ASN A 20 7.46 36.22 -37.32
C ASN A 20 8.81 35.95 -37.99
N ASP A 21 9.44 34.80 -37.70
CA ASP A 21 10.71 34.40 -38.32
C ASP A 21 10.56 34.19 -39.85
N LEU A 22 9.49 33.53 -40.28
CA LEU A 22 9.23 33.27 -41.70
C LEU A 22 9.01 34.57 -42.49
N PHE A 23 8.19 35.48 -41.96
CA PHE A 23 7.88 36.76 -42.61
C PHE A 23 9.11 37.66 -42.68
N ALA A 24 9.92 37.69 -41.61
CA ALA A 24 11.16 38.44 -41.59
C ALA A 24 12.20 37.91 -42.60
N ARG A 25 12.33 36.58 -42.75
CA ARG A 25 13.30 35.98 -43.68
C ARG A 25 12.92 36.09 -45.15
N LEU A 26 11.62 36.11 -45.44
CA LEU A 26 11.12 36.18 -46.82
C LEU A 26 10.79 37.61 -47.27
N ASP A 27 10.98 38.60 -46.38
CA ASP A 27 10.60 40.00 -46.61
C ASP A 27 9.14 40.15 -47.07
N VAL A 28 8.25 39.37 -46.46
CA VAL A 28 6.82 39.31 -46.82
C VAL A 28 6.05 40.30 -45.97
N SER A 29 5.43 41.30 -46.61
CA SER A 29 4.53 42.24 -45.96
C SER A 29 3.14 41.64 -45.72
N ASP A 30 2.60 41.76 -44.50
CA ASP A 30 1.31 41.21 -44.06
C ASP A 30 0.10 41.97 -44.65
N THR A 31 -0.03 41.94 -45.97
CA THR A 31 -1.04 42.72 -46.73
C THR A 31 -2.28 41.89 -47.10
N LEU A 32 -2.17 40.56 -47.13
CA LEU A 32 -3.25 39.64 -47.46
C LEU A 32 -3.70 38.84 -46.23
N ARG A 33 -5.01 38.79 -45.98
CA ARG A 33 -5.60 38.11 -44.82
C ARG A 33 -5.38 36.58 -44.80
N ARG A 34 -5.07 35.95 -45.94
CA ARG A 34 -4.87 34.50 -46.09
C ARG A 34 -3.68 34.24 -47.02
N MET A 35 -2.48 34.23 -46.46
CA MET A 35 -1.25 33.93 -47.20
C MET A 35 -0.82 32.48 -47.01
N ASP A 36 -0.23 31.90 -48.06
CA ASP A 36 0.28 30.52 -48.03
C ASP A 36 1.40 30.38 -46.99
N GLU A 37 2.17 31.44 -46.75
CA GLU A 37 3.19 31.52 -45.72
C GLU A 37 2.60 31.39 -44.30
N ASP A 38 1.43 32.00 -44.06
CA ASP A 38 0.74 31.92 -42.77
C ASP A 38 0.19 30.51 -42.52
N VAL A 39 -0.37 29.89 -43.57
CA VAL A 39 -0.80 28.48 -43.53
C VAL A 39 0.40 27.57 -43.26
N ARG A 40 1.52 27.78 -43.96
CA ARG A 40 2.75 27.02 -43.80
C ARG A 40 3.34 27.15 -42.39
N ALA A 41 3.39 28.36 -41.85
CA ALA A 41 3.83 28.60 -40.47
C ALA A 41 2.97 27.83 -39.45
N LYS A 42 1.64 27.80 -39.63
CA LYS A 42 0.72 27.03 -38.79
C LYS A 42 0.95 25.52 -38.88
N VAL A 43 1.12 24.98 -40.08
CA VAL A 43 1.37 23.55 -40.29
C VAL A 43 2.69 23.12 -39.62
N TYR A 44 3.77 23.88 -39.82
CA TYR A 44 5.05 23.58 -39.17
C TYR A 44 4.99 23.76 -37.66
N ALA A 45 4.33 24.81 -37.16
CA ALA A 45 4.16 25.02 -35.73
C ALA A 45 3.38 23.86 -35.08
N ALA A 46 2.34 23.35 -35.74
CA ALA A 46 1.59 22.19 -35.28
C ALA A 46 2.47 20.92 -35.25
N ALA A 47 3.24 20.66 -36.30
CA ALA A 47 4.15 19.51 -36.37
C ALA A 47 5.28 19.59 -35.32
N LEU A 48 5.88 20.76 -35.11
CA LEU A 48 6.88 20.96 -34.06
C LEU A 48 6.27 20.84 -32.67
N HIS A 49 5.04 21.33 -32.48
CA HIS A 49 4.34 21.20 -31.21
C HIS A 49 4.12 19.72 -30.86
N THR A 50 3.72 18.86 -31.81
CA THR A 50 3.58 17.42 -31.53
C THR A 50 4.93 16.76 -31.23
N VAL A 51 5.99 17.10 -31.96
CA VAL A 51 7.35 16.58 -31.70
C VAL A 51 7.85 16.99 -30.31
N TYR A 52 7.73 18.27 -29.93
CA TYR A 52 8.10 18.71 -28.58
C TYR A 52 7.26 18.05 -27.50
N GLY A 53 5.98 17.77 -27.77
CA GLY A 53 5.13 17.01 -26.85
C GLY A 53 5.63 15.58 -26.65
N TYR A 54 6.07 14.91 -27.71
CA TYR A 54 6.65 13.57 -27.61
C TYR A 54 8.00 13.57 -26.89
N ILE A 55 8.86 14.58 -27.13
CA ILE A 55 10.14 14.72 -26.43
C ILE A 55 9.92 14.98 -24.93
N ASP A 56 8.96 15.84 -24.58
CA ASP A 56 8.59 16.11 -23.18
C ASP A 56 8.06 14.84 -22.50
N TYR A 57 7.17 14.10 -23.18
CA TYR A 57 6.72 12.78 -22.73
C TYR A 57 7.87 11.81 -22.48
N LEU A 58 8.83 11.73 -23.42
CA LEU A 58 10.02 10.89 -23.24
C LEU A 58 10.87 11.38 -22.06
N ALA A 59 11.09 12.69 -21.93
CA ALA A 59 11.89 13.27 -20.86
C ALA A 59 11.30 12.97 -19.47
N MET A 60 9.97 13.02 -19.33
CA MET A 60 9.28 12.62 -18.09
C MET A 60 9.42 11.11 -17.82
N ASN A 61 9.50 10.29 -18.87
CA ASN A 61 9.58 8.84 -18.76
C ASN A 61 11.00 8.26 -18.67
N MET A 62 12.04 9.08 -18.89
CA MET A 62 13.44 8.61 -18.91
C MET A 62 13.97 8.18 -17.54
N LEU A 63 13.40 8.72 -16.45
CA LEU A 63 13.83 8.48 -15.07
C LEU A 63 12.68 7.89 -14.24
N PRO A 64 12.98 7.01 -13.26
CA PRO A 64 11.96 6.27 -12.52
C PRO A 64 11.09 7.13 -11.60
N ASP A 65 11.49 8.36 -11.29
CA ASP A 65 10.80 9.29 -10.39
C ASP A 65 9.54 9.91 -11.00
N LEU A 66 9.48 10.08 -12.32
CA LEU A 66 8.32 10.70 -12.99
C LEU A 66 7.69 9.83 -14.08
N CYS A 67 8.31 8.70 -14.42
CA CYS A 67 7.83 7.88 -15.53
C CYS A 67 6.46 7.25 -15.26
N ASP A 68 5.74 6.92 -16.32
CA ASP A 68 4.48 6.19 -16.25
C ASP A 68 4.71 4.74 -15.82
N GLU A 69 3.63 4.03 -15.50
CA GLU A 69 3.66 2.65 -15.00
C GLU A 69 4.44 1.68 -15.92
N SER A 70 4.27 1.80 -17.24
CA SER A 70 4.92 0.91 -18.21
C SER A 70 6.44 1.10 -18.26
N TRP A 71 6.92 2.32 -18.11
CA TRP A 71 8.35 2.64 -18.03
C TRP A 71 8.91 2.27 -16.65
N LEU A 72 8.14 2.50 -15.60
CA LEU A 72 8.51 2.10 -14.24
C LEU A 72 8.73 0.58 -14.17
N ALA A 73 7.90 -0.21 -14.84
CA ALA A 73 8.08 -1.66 -14.96
C ALA A 73 9.44 -2.04 -15.58
N ARG A 74 9.91 -1.29 -16.57
CA ARG A 74 11.22 -1.52 -17.19
C ARG A 74 12.36 -1.17 -16.22
N HIS A 75 12.29 -0.01 -15.55
CA HIS A 75 13.28 0.38 -14.54
C HIS A 75 13.34 -0.60 -13.37
N ALA A 76 12.17 -1.05 -12.90
CA ALA A 76 12.00 -2.05 -11.86
C ALA A 76 12.64 -3.39 -12.26
N ALA A 77 12.42 -3.86 -13.48
CA ALA A 77 13.01 -5.10 -13.98
C ALA A 77 14.55 -5.05 -13.98
N MET A 78 15.14 -3.92 -14.37
CA MET A 78 16.60 -3.73 -14.33
C MET A 78 17.18 -3.85 -12.91
N LYS A 79 16.38 -3.51 -11.89
CA LYS A 79 16.75 -3.58 -10.47
C LYS A 79 16.19 -4.80 -9.74
N ARG A 80 15.52 -5.72 -10.46
CA ARG A 80 14.82 -6.90 -9.88
C ARG A 80 13.82 -6.52 -8.79
N CYS A 81 13.09 -5.43 -9.00
CA CYS A 81 12.11 -4.88 -8.05
C CYS A 81 10.69 -4.90 -8.64
N PRO A 82 10.14 -6.09 -9.01
CA PRO A 82 8.83 -6.18 -9.67
C PRO A 82 7.71 -5.66 -8.75
N ARG A 83 6.65 -5.07 -9.33
CA ARG A 83 5.44 -4.67 -8.59
C ARG A 83 4.80 -5.89 -7.94
N LYS A 84 4.35 -5.77 -6.70
CA LYS A 84 3.63 -6.87 -6.05
C LYS A 84 2.22 -6.97 -6.63
N GLY A 85 1.88 -8.15 -7.14
CA GLY A 85 0.53 -8.45 -7.57
C GLY A 85 -0.40 -8.65 -6.38
N ALA A 86 -1.70 -8.55 -6.63
CA ALA A 86 -2.70 -8.88 -5.62
C ALA A 86 -2.61 -10.36 -5.20
N THR A 87 -2.85 -10.64 -3.91
CA THR A 87 -2.94 -11.99 -3.35
C THR A 87 -4.36 -12.25 -2.87
N ALA A 88 -4.82 -13.50 -2.99
CA ALA A 88 -6.13 -13.89 -2.50
C ALA A 88 -6.11 -14.18 -1.00
N ALA A 89 -7.17 -13.78 -0.31
CA ALA A 89 -7.36 -14.16 1.09
C ALA A 89 -7.62 -15.66 1.21
N SER A 90 -7.20 -16.25 2.32
CA SER A 90 -7.43 -17.65 2.64
C SER A 90 -7.69 -17.83 4.13
N GLY A 91 -8.31 -18.93 4.48
CA GLY A 91 -8.61 -19.28 5.86
C GLY A 91 -9.59 -20.43 5.90
N TYR A 92 -10.52 -20.42 6.84
CA TYR A 92 -11.47 -21.52 7.01
C TYR A 92 -12.90 -21.01 7.11
N MET A 93 -13.84 -21.83 6.67
CA MET A 93 -15.26 -21.69 7.00
C MET A 93 -15.63 -22.81 7.97
N ARG A 94 -16.36 -22.48 9.03
CA ARG A 94 -16.79 -23.44 10.05
C ARG A 94 -18.31 -23.52 10.21
N TRP A 95 -18.74 -24.71 10.62
CA TRP A 95 -20.08 -24.99 11.11
C TRP A 95 -19.97 -25.68 12.46
N GLU A 96 -20.89 -25.34 13.37
CA GLU A 96 -21.01 -25.93 14.70
C GLU A 96 -22.37 -26.63 14.84
N GLY A 97 -22.42 -27.67 15.66
CA GLY A 97 -23.64 -28.43 15.94
C GLY A 97 -24.14 -29.28 14.76
N VAL A 98 -23.24 -29.70 13.85
CA VAL A 98 -23.58 -30.49 12.66
C VAL A 98 -23.37 -31.99 12.88
N SER A 99 -24.15 -32.84 12.21
CA SER A 99 -23.96 -34.29 12.26
C SER A 99 -22.60 -34.71 11.71
N ASP A 100 -22.01 -35.77 12.24
CA ASP A 100 -20.74 -36.32 11.76
C ASP A 100 -20.88 -37.00 10.39
N GLY A 101 -19.79 -37.01 9.61
CA GLY A 101 -19.74 -37.66 8.30
C GLY A 101 -20.29 -36.83 7.12
N LEU A 102 -20.65 -35.57 7.33
CA LEU A 102 -21.00 -34.63 6.26
C LEU A 102 -19.74 -34.17 5.55
N LYS A 103 -19.73 -34.20 4.22
CA LYS A 103 -18.55 -33.89 3.41
C LYS A 103 -18.77 -32.67 2.52
N VAL A 104 -17.84 -31.72 2.60
CA VAL A 104 -17.68 -30.65 1.61
C VAL A 104 -16.47 -30.99 0.75
N THR A 105 -16.64 -30.98 -0.56
CA THR A 105 -15.59 -31.31 -1.53
C THR A 105 -14.78 -30.09 -1.92
N ALA A 106 -13.51 -30.28 -2.25
CA ALA A 106 -12.72 -29.26 -2.93
C ALA A 106 -13.44 -28.78 -4.20
N GLY A 107 -13.38 -27.48 -4.48
CA GLY A 107 -14.09 -26.85 -5.58
C GLY A 107 -15.52 -26.40 -5.25
N SER A 108 -16.07 -26.71 -4.07
CA SER A 108 -17.34 -26.14 -3.64
C SER A 108 -17.23 -24.61 -3.56
N VAL A 109 -18.23 -23.91 -4.10
CA VAL A 109 -18.30 -22.45 -4.11
C VAL A 109 -19.06 -21.95 -2.89
N ILE A 110 -18.44 -21.01 -2.18
CA ILE A 110 -18.97 -20.29 -1.02
C ILE A 110 -19.11 -18.82 -1.42
N GLN A 111 -20.12 -18.15 -0.90
CA GLN A 111 -20.37 -16.75 -1.16
C GLN A 111 -20.65 -15.99 0.13
N ARG A 112 -20.10 -14.78 0.23
CA ARG A 112 -20.43 -13.79 1.25
C ARG A 112 -21.63 -12.95 0.81
N ASP A 113 -22.22 -12.19 1.73
CA ASP A 113 -23.40 -11.35 1.49
C ASP A 113 -23.19 -10.30 0.37
N ASP A 114 -21.98 -9.75 0.26
CA ASP A 114 -21.54 -8.80 -0.75
C ASP A 114 -21.14 -9.42 -2.11
N LEU A 115 -21.49 -10.69 -2.33
CA LEU A 115 -21.20 -11.47 -3.54
C LEU A 115 -19.72 -11.86 -3.73
N VAL A 116 -18.84 -11.61 -2.75
CA VAL A 116 -17.46 -12.14 -2.81
C VAL A 116 -17.48 -13.66 -2.71
N GLN A 117 -16.81 -14.31 -3.66
CA GLN A 117 -16.79 -15.77 -3.78
C GLN A 117 -15.49 -16.37 -3.25
N TYR A 118 -15.62 -17.50 -2.59
CA TYR A 118 -14.55 -18.34 -2.10
C TYR A 118 -14.72 -19.76 -2.64
N THR A 119 -13.62 -20.49 -2.74
CA THR A 119 -13.61 -21.88 -3.18
C THR A 119 -12.97 -22.75 -2.11
N ALA A 120 -13.60 -23.89 -1.80
CA ALA A 120 -13.02 -24.90 -0.93
C ALA A 120 -11.75 -25.47 -1.57
N THR A 121 -10.63 -25.40 -0.84
CA THR A 121 -9.30 -25.80 -1.35
C THR A 121 -8.99 -27.28 -1.10
N ALA A 122 -9.67 -27.89 -0.13
CA ALA A 122 -9.52 -29.31 0.17
C ALA A 122 -10.86 -29.93 0.59
N ASP A 123 -10.97 -31.24 0.42
CA ASP A 123 -12.06 -32.02 1.00
C ASP A 123 -12.03 -31.93 2.52
N SER A 124 -13.19 -31.77 3.14
CA SER A 124 -13.31 -31.70 4.59
C SER A 124 -14.57 -32.44 5.04
N THR A 125 -14.48 -33.12 6.18
CA THR A 125 -15.56 -33.95 6.72
C THR A 125 -15.83 -33.59 8.17
N SER A 126 -17.10 -33.53 8.55
CA SER A 126 -17.50 -33.17 9.90
C SER A 126 -17.15 -34.27 10.89
N SER A 127 -16.64 -33.87 12.07
CA SER A 127 -16.33 -34.76 13.17
C SER A 127 -16.49 -34.04 14.50
N GLY A 128 -17.09 -34.71 15.49
CA GLY A 128 -17.27 -34.15 16.83
C GLY A 128 -18.20 -32.93 16.83
N GLY A 129 -19.17 -32.87 15.92
CA GLY A 129 -20.12 -31.76 15.85
C GLY A 129 -19.61 -30.51 15.12
N VAL A 130 -18.37 -30.52 14.60
CA VAL A 130 -17.75 -29.39 13.91
C VAL A 130 -17.32 -29.79 12.51
N LEU A 131 -17.56 -28.92 11.54
CA LEU A 131 -16.98 -29.00 10.20
C LEU A 131 -16.17 -27.74 9.95
N ARG A 132 -14.91 -27.90 9.56
CA ARG A 132 -14.02 -26.79 9.23
C ARG A 132 -13.40 -27.04 7.86
N VAL A 133 -13.70 -26.16 6.90
CA VAL A 133 -13.33 -26.31 5.49
C VAL A 133 -12.32 -25.22 5.13
N PRO A 134 -11.12 -25.56 4.61
CA PRO A 134 -10.18 -24.55 4.16
C PRO A 134 -10.69 -23.90 2.87
N ILE A 135 -10.79 -22.59 2.86
CA ILE A 135 -11.31 -21.81 1.74
C ILE A 135 -10.29 -20.75 1.29
N ALA A 136 -10.30 -20.43 0.00
CA ALA A 136 -9.54 -19.33 -0.57
C ALA A 136 -10.46 -18.46 -1.43
N CYS A 137 -10.26 -17.15 -1.37
CA CYS A 137 -11.02 -16.20 -2.17
C CYS A 137 -10.74 -16.41 -3.66
N SER A 138 -11.79 -16.40 -4.48
CA SER A 138 -11.66 -16.61 -5.93
C SER A 138 -11.08 -15.39 -6.64
N SER A 139 -11.21 -14.19 -6.05
CA SER A 139 -10.57 -12.96 -6.51
C SER A 139 -9.40 -12.57 -5.59
N ALA A 140 -8.28 -12.15 -6.18
CA ALA A 140 -7.18 -11.56 -5.43
C ALA A 140 -7.54 -10.13 -4.96
N GLY A 141 -7.00 -9.71 -3.81
CA GLY A 141 -7.24 -8.38 -3.24
C GLY A 141 -7.64 -8.43 -1.76
N ALA A 142 -7.59 -7.27 -1.11
CA ALA A 142 -7.99 -7.10 0.29
C ALA A 142 -9.49 -7.30 0.51
N VAL A 143 -10.29 -7.20 -0.56
CA VAL A 143 -11.75 -7.43 -0.54
C VAL A 143 -12.12 -8.83 -0.03
N GLY A 144 -11.25 -9.83 -0.20
CA GLY A 144 -11.46 -11.20 0.27
C GLY A 144 -11.23 -11.40 1.77
N ASN A 145 -10.74 -10.40 2.50
CA ASN A 145 -10.54 -10.52 3.94
C ASN A 145 -11.89 -10.44 4.67
N ALA A 146 -12.03 -11.21 5.75
CA ALA A 146 -13.25 -11.26 6.55
C ALA A 146 -12.93 -11.55 8.02
N ASP A 147 -13.60 -10.87 8.94
CA ASP A 147 -13.44 -11.11 10.38
C ASP A 147 -14.07 -12.44 10.81
N ASP A 148 -13.67 -12.93 11.98
CA ASP A 148 -14.28 -14.11 12.58
C ASP A 148 -15.80 -13.91 12.75
N GLY A 149 -16.58 -14.94 12.42
CA GLY A 149 -18.04 -14.89 12.54
C GLY A 149 -18.75 -14.26 11.34
N THR A 150 -18.01 -13.77 10.33
CA THR A 150 -18.63 -13.27 9.08
C THR A 150 -19.45 -14.37 8.43
N ALA A 151 -20.72 -14.08 8.10
CA ALA A 151 -21.62 -15.06 7.51
C ALA A 151 -21.17 -15.45 6.09
N LEU A 152 -21.11 -16.75 5.84
CA LEU A 152 -20.76 -17.35 4.55
C LEU A 152 -21.82 -18.37 4.16
N ILE A 153 -22.09 -18.50 2.86
CA ILE A 153 -23.16 -19.35 2.33
C ILE A 153 -22.60 -20.27 1.25
N LEU A 154 -22.79 -21.59 1.39
CA LEU A 154 -22.56 -22.56 0.33
C LEU A 154 -23.55 -22.32 -0.83
N VAL A 155 -23.02 -22.04 -2.02
CA VAL A 155 -23.82 -21.83 -3.23
C VAL A 155 -24.43 -23.15 -3.71
N THR A 156 -23.68 -24.25 -3.59
CA THR A 156 -24.19 -25.61 -3.83
C THR A 156 -24.49 -26.26 -2.48
N PRO A 157 -25.77 -26.51 -2.16
CA PRO A 157 -26.14 -27.14 -0.89
C PRO A 157 -25.56 -28.55 -0.76
N VAL A 158 -25.11 -28.90 0.45
CA VAL A 158 -24.71 -30.27 0.80
C VAL A 158 -25.84 -30.89 1.63
N ASN A 159 -26.30 -32.08 1.25
CA ASN A 159 -27.40 -32.73 1.96
C ASN A 159 -27.06 -32.98 3.43
N GLY A 160 -27.93 -32.53 4.34
CA GLY A 160 -27.72 -32.65 5.79
C GLY A 160 -26.82 -31.58 6.41
N LEU A 161 -26.25 -30.66 5.64
CA LEU A 161 -25.47 -29.51 6.12
C LEU A 161 -26.23 -28.20 5.84
N PRO A 162 -26.40 -27.31 6.83
CA PRO A 162 -26.96 -25.98 6.55
C PRO A 162 -26.02 -25.20 5.63
N SER A 163 -26.56 -24.57 4.58
CA SER A 163 -25.72 -23.80 3.65
C SER A 163 -25.01 -22.62 4.32
N SER A 164 -25.61 -22.04 5.37
CA SER A 164 -25.01 -20.97 6.17
C SER A 164 -23.99 -21.52 7.16
N GLY A 165 -22.78 -20.97 7.13
CA GLY A 165 -21.79 -21.11 8.18
C GLY A 165 -21.09 -19.78 8.42
N VAL A 166 -19.99 -19.80 9.14
CA VAL A 166 -19.22 -18.59 9.44
C VAL A 166 -17.76 -18.73 9.03
N ALA A 167 -17.16 -17.62 8.65
CA ALA A 167 -15.72 -17.54 8.47
C ALA A 167 -15.01 -17.70 9.83
N ASP A 168 -13.96 -18.52 9.86
CA ASP A 168 -12.79 -18.19 10.65
C ASP A 168 -12.13 -17.00 9.97
N THR A 169 -11.49 -16.11 10.73
CA THR A 169 -10.80 -14.92 10.18
C THR A 169 -10.06 -15.26 8.87
N LEU A 170 -10.50 -14.65 7.76
CA LEU A 170 -9.97 -14.84 6.41
C LEU A 170 -9.03 -13.69 6.10
N THR A 171 -7.80 -14.02 5.72
CA THR A 171 -6.72 -13.04 5.70
C THR A 171 -5.70 -13.36 4.61
N GLY A 172 -4.69 -12.50 4.44
CA GLY A 172 -3.68 -12.64 3.38
C GLY A 172 -4.13 -12.14 2.01
N GLY A 173 -5.33 -11.56 1.93
CA GLY A 173 -5.78 -10.79 0.78
C GLY A 173 -5.08 -9.44 0.77
N PHE A 174 -4.26 -9.19 -0.26
CA PHE A 174 -3.60 -7.90 -0.47
C PHE A 174 -3.91 -7.42 -1.89
N ASP A 175 -4.19 -6.12 -2.03
CA ASP A 175 -4.34 -5.51 -3.33
C ASP A 175 -3.00 -5.40 -4.06
N THR A 176 -3.06 -5.17 -5.37
CA THR A 176 -1.88 -4.81 -6.15
C THR A 176 -1.24 -3.57 -5.52
N GLU A 177 0.07 -3.63 -5.30
CA GLU A 177 0.84 -2.55 -4.68
C GLU A 177 0.57 -1.21 -5.37
N ASP A 178 0.24 -0.16 -4.61
CA ASP A 178 -0.01 1.17 -5.17
C ASP A 178 1.17 1.67 -6.03
N LEU A 179 0.87 2.43 -7.10
CA LEU A 179 1.87 2.85 -8.09
C LEU A 179 2.99 3.68 -7.46
N GLU A 180 2.65 4.64 -6.60
CA GLU A 180 3.62 5.54 -5.98
C GLU A 180 4.37 4.84 -4.85
N THR A 181 3.73 3.88 -4.16
CA THR A 181 4.43 2.99 -3.22
C THR A 181 5.48 2.12 -3.94
N TRP A 182 5.12 1.54 -5.08
CA TRP A 182 6.05 0.77 -5.90
C TRP A 182 7.17 1.67 -6.47
N ARG A 183 6.85 2.87 -6.94
CA ARG A 183 7.82 3.86 -7.41
C ARG A 183 8.86 4.18 -6.32
N ALA A 184 8.40 4.45 -5.11
CA ALA A 184 9.28 4.70 -3.97
C ALA A 184 10.23 3.51 -3.70
N ARG A 185 9.74 2.26 -3.78
CA ARG A 185 10.56 1.06 -3.63
C ARG A 185 11.58 0.88 -4.76
N VAL A 186 11.21 1.21 -6.00
CA VAL A 186 12.14 1.21 -7.15
C VAL A 186 13.25 2.24 -6.91
N ILE A 187 12.91 3.48 -6.52
CA ILE A 187 13.88 4.54 -6.22
C ILE A 187 14.78 4.13 -5.04
N GLU A 188 14.21 3.56 -3.98
CA GLU A 188 14.95 3.03 -2.82
C GLU A 188 16.01 2.02 -3.27
N ARG A 189 15.70 1.16 -4.25
CA ARG A 189 16.64 0.18 -4.83
C ARG A 189 17.70 0.80 -5.75
N TYR A 190 17.44 1.97 -6.34
CA TYR A 190 18.49 2.74 -7.03
C TYR A 190 19.45 3.39 -6.03
N TYR A 191 18.93 3.87 -4.90
CA TYR A 191 19.72 4.51 -3.85
C TYR A 191 20.56 3.49 -3.06
N TRP A 192 19.94 2.41 -2.61
CA TRP A 192 20.59 1.33 -1.85
C TRP A 192 20.94 0.16 -2.78
N THR A 193 22.19 0.13 -3.23
CA THR A 193 22.72 -0.99 -3.99
C THR A 193 22.92 -2.19 -3.05
N PRO A 194 22.45 -3.41 -3.40
CA PRO A 194 22.58 -4.57 -2.52
C PRO A 194 24.03 -4.87 -2.14
N GLN A 195 24.31 -5.07 -0.86
CA GLN A 195 25.66 -5.32 -0.33
C GLN A 195 25.87 -6.74 0.22
N GLY A 196 24.87 -7.62 0.07
CA GLY A 196 24.96 -9.02 0.44
C GLY A 196 24.81 -9.29 1.94
N GLY A 197 24.05 -8.45 2.65
CA GLY A 197 23.75 -8.59 4.07
C GLY A 197 23.98 -7.33 4.91
N ALA A 198 23.98 -6.14 4.30
CA ALA A 198 23.94 -4.89 5.06
C ALA A 198 22.54 -4.66 5.65
N ASP A 199 22.41 -3.75 6.63
CA ASP A 199 21.13 -3.51 7.31
C ASP A 199 20.00 -3.16 6.34
N GLY A 200 20.30 -2.38 5.30
CA GLY A 200 19.33 -2.01 4.26
C GLY A 200 18.89 -3.17 3.36
N ASP A 201 19.73 -4.20 3.18
CA ASP A 201 19.38 -5.37 2.37
C ASP A 201 18.21 -6.13 3.00
N TYR A 202 18.26 -6.37 4.32
CA TYR A 202 17.18 -7.02 5.05
C TYR A 202 15.85 -6.24 4.99
N VAL A 203 15.90 -4.90 5.04
CA VAL A 203 14.70 -4.06 4.90
C VAL A 203 14.11 -4.22 3.50
N VAL A 204 14.95 -4.17 2.47
CA VAL A 204 14.52 -4.33 1.07
C VAL A 204 13.93 -5.73 0.84
N TRP A 205 14.59 -6.79 1.30
CA TRP A 205 14.11 -8.17 1.16
C TRP A 205 12.77 -8.38 1.89
N ALA A 206 12.62 -7.87 3.12
CA ALA A 206 11.34 -7.92 3.82
C ALA A 206 10.22 -7.20 3.04
N LYS A 207 10.52 -6.02 2.50
CA LYS A 207 9.60 -5.25 1.65
C LYS A 207 9.36 -5.87 0.27
N GLU A 208 9.99 -6.97 -0.13
CA GLU A 208 9.62 -7.68 -1.38
C GLU A 208 8.41 -8.60 -1.19
N VAL A 209 8.11 -9.00 0.05
CA VAL A 209 7.02 -9.93 0.39
C VAL A 209 5.66 -9.20 0.41
N PRO A 210 4.60 -9.74 -0.21
CA PRO A 210 3.24 -9.18 -0.14
C PRO A 210 2.76 -8.96 1.30
N GLY A 211 2.09 -7.83 1.54
CA GLY A 211 1.63 -7.43 2.87
C GLY A 211 2.65 -6.66 3.73
N ILE A 212 3.93 -6.66 3.36
CA ILE A 212 4.97 -5.88 4.07
C ILE A 212 5.30 -4.62 3.28
N THR A 213 5.15 -3.47 3.90
CA THR A 213 5.48 -2.15 3.30
C THR A 213 6.52 -1.39 4.12
N ARG A 214 6.74 -1.79 5.38
CA ARG A 214 7.72 -1.20 6.29
C ARG A 214 8.52 -2.32 6.97
N ALA A 215 9.81 -2.09 7.18
CA ALA A 215 10.67 -3.02 7.90
C ALA A 215 11.84 -2.30 8.57
N TRP A 216 12.34 -2.86 9.67
CA TRP A 216 13.49 -2.36 10.41
C TRP A 216 14.46 -3.49 10.72
N THR A 217 15.75 -3.22 10.54
CA THR A 217 16.82 -4.17 10.83
C THR A 217 17.50 -3.84 12.14
N TYR A 218 17.72 -4.85 12.97
CA TYR A 218 18.38 -4.76 14.25
C TYR A 218 19.55 -5.73 14.32
N ARG A 219 20.76 -5.17 14.42
CA ARG A 219 21.95 -5.97 14.72
C ARG A 219 21.91 -6.48 16.16
N HIS A 220 22.41 -7.70 16.34
CA HIS A 220 22.58 -8.33 17.64
C HIS A 220 21.28 -8.50 18.44
N TRP A 221 20.19 -8.81 17.76
CA TRP A 221 18.86 -8.92 18.38
C TRP A 221 18.81 -9.95 19.53
N MET A 222 19.41 -11.12 19.31
CA MET A 222 19.55 -12.21 20.28
C MET A 222 21.03 -12.46 20.66
N GLY A 223 21.86 -11.41 20.60
CA GLY A 223 23.30 -11.50 20.87
C GLY A 223 24.17 -11.44 19.61
N THR A 224 25.48 -11.59 19.79
CA THR A 224 26.46 -11.49 18.70
C THR A 224 26.20 -12.53 17.62
N GLY A 225 26.27 -12.12 16.34
CA GLY A 225 25.99 -13.03 15.22
C GLY A 225 24.51 -13.29 14.96
N THR A 226 23.62 -12.39 15.39
CA THR A 226 22.18 -12.48 15.10
C THR A 226 21.67 -11.19 14.46
N VAL A 227 20.68 -11.32 13.58
CA VAL A 227 20.01 -10.18 12.91
C VAL A 227 18.51 -10.32 13.14
N GLY A 228 17.90 -9.28 13.70
CA GLY A 228 16.45 -9.14 13.84
C GLY A 228 15.90 -8.31 12.70
N VAL A 229 14.81 -8.77 12.06
CA VAL A 229 14.07 -8.02 11.04
C VAL A 229 12.64 -7.89 11.50
N MET A 230 12.24 -6.67 11.87
CA MET A 230 10.88 -6.37 12.28
C MET A 230 10.06 -5.96 11.06
N ILE A 231 8.91 -6.60 10.84
CA ILE A 231 8.07 -6.38 9.65
C ILE A 231 6.76 -5.65 10.01
N ALA A 232 6.32 -4.71 9.17
CA ALA A 232 5.05 -4.03 9.34
C ALA A 232 4.35 -3.70 8.01
N SER A 233 3.06 -3.40 8.10
CA SER A 233 2.24 -2.85 7.04
C SER A 233 1.96 -1.35 7.29
N SER A 234 1.71 -0.62 6.22
CA SER A 234 1.24 0.77 6.22
C SER A 234 -0.29 0.86 6.25
N ASP A 235 -0.96 -0.27 6.50
CA ASP A 235 -2.40 -0.32 6.80
C ASP A 235 -2.70 0.56 8.03
N LEU A 236 -3.62 1.51 7.87
CA LEU A 236 -4.00 2.48 8.91
C LEU A 236 -4.80 1.86 10.05
N ILE A 237 -5.37 0.68 9.85
CA ILE A 237 -6.19 -0.05 10.81
C ILE A 237 -5.36 -1.16 11.44
N ASN A 238 -4.72 -1.98 10.61
CA ASN A 238 -4.00 -3.19 11.04
C ASN A 238 -2.54 -3.17 10.54
N PRO A 239 -1.67 -2.30 11.09
CA PRO A 239 -0.29 -2.19 10.63
C PRO A 239 0.59 -3.38 11.04
N ILE A 240 0.10 -4.28 11.90
CA ILE A 240 0.83 -5.46 12.38
C ILE A 240 0.46 -6.64 11.48
N PRO A 241 1.41 -7.20 10.70
CA PRO A 241 1.15 -8.33 9.82
C PRO A 241 0.80 -9.58 10.62
N GLU A 242 0.26 -10.57 9.94
CA GLU A 242 -0.04 -11.87 10.53
C GLU A 242 1.14 -12.83 10.51
N GLU A 243 0.99 -13.95 11.22
CA GLU A 243 2.01 -15.00 11.30
C GLU A 243 2.30 -15.65 9.95
N SER A 244 1.30 -15.73 9.06
CA SER A 244 1.45 -16.20 7.68
C SER A 244 2.43 -15.31 6.90
N THR A 245 2.28 -13.98 7.02
CA THR A 245 3.18 -12.99 6.41
C THR A 245 4.58 -13.04 7.03
N GLU A 246 4.69 -13.22 8.35
CA GLU A 246 5.97 -13.43 9.04
C GLU A 246 6.72 -14.65 8.51
N THR A 247 6.00 -15.76 8.34
CA THR A 247 6.57 -17.02 7.82
C THR A 247 7.02 -16.86 6.37
N ALA A 248 6.20 -16.23 5.53
CA ALA A 248 6.56 -15.95 4.14
C ALA A 248 7.81 -15.05 4.05
N ALA A 249 7.91 -14.04 4.91
CA ALA A 249 9.07 -13.17 4.97
C ALA A 249 10.33 -13.90 5.43
N ARG A 250 10.23 -14.78 6.43
CA ARG A 250 11.34 -15.63 6.86
C ARG A 250 11.86 -16.51 5.72
N GLN A 251 10.97 -17.22 5.03
CA GLN A 251 11.32 -18.10 3.91
C GLN A 251 11.94 -17.34 2.72
N HIS A 252 11.54 -16.09 2.51
CA HIS A 252 12.10 -15.25 1.44
C HIS A 252 13.51 -14.73 1.77
N ILE A 253 13.74 -14.32 3.02
CA ILE A 253 14.99 -13.68 3.44
C ILE A 253 16.09 -14.71 3.71
N GLU A 254 15.75 -15.87 4.27
CA GLU A 254 16.70 -16.92 4.65
C GLU A 254 17.71 -17.32 3.55
N PRO A 255 17.32 -17.56 2.28
CA PRO A 255 18.28 -17.89 1.23
C PRO A 255 19.12 -16.70 0.73
N LEU A 256 18.75 -15.47 1.07
CA LEU A 256 19.45 -14.23 0.66
C LEU A 256 20.46 -13.77 1.72
N ALA A 257 20.23 -14.11 2.98
CA ALA A 257 21.11 -13.80 4.08
C ALA A 257 22.50 -14.46 3.90
N PRO A 258 23.60 -13.78 4.28
CA PRO A 258 24.93 -14.37 4.19
C PRO A 258 25.06 -15.64 5.03
N VAL A 259 25.70 -16.66 4.44
CA VAL A 259 25.91 -17.99 5.05
C VAL A 259 26.69 -17.92 6.37
N ALA A 260 27.52 -16.89 6.55
CA ALA A 260 28.35 -16.72 7.74
C ALA A 260 27.77 -15.64 8.68
N GLY A 261 27.24 -16.06 9.84
CA GLY A 261 27.19 -15.23 11.04
C GLY A 261 25.90 -14.44 11.31
N SER A 262 24.74 -14.86 10.82
CA SER A 262 23.46 -14.31 11.29
C SER A 262 22.41 -15.39 11.46
N ASP A 263 22.15 -15.83 12.69
CA ASP A 263 20.84 -16.39 12.99
C ASP A 263 19.80 -15.29 12.73
N LEU A 264 18.90 -15.55 11.79
CA LEU A 264 17.91 -14.61 11.30
C LEU A 264 16.63 -14.72 12.12
N TYR A 265 16.20 -13.60 12.71
CA TYR A 265 14.95 -13.49 13.44
C TYR A 265 14.04 -12.50 12.72
N VAL A 266 13.15 -13.02 11.85
CA VAL A 266 12.04 -12.22 11.33
C VAL A 266 10.90 -12.27 12.35
N PHE A 267 10.39 -11.11 12.78
CA PHE A 267 9.35 -11.01 13.80
C PHE A 267 8.40 -9.83 13.56
N ARG A 268 7.22 -9.91 14.17
CA ARG A 268 6.20 -8.85 14.14
C ARG A 268 6.34 -7.90 15.32
N PRO A 269 6.01 -6.60 15.16
CA PRO A 269 5.99 -5.65 16.26
C PRO A 269 4.92 -6.02 17.29
N VAL A 270 5.17 -5.65 18.54
CA VAL A 270 4.17 -5.62 19.60
C VAL A 270 3.35 -4.34 19.46
N ALA A 271 2.02 -4.45 19.56
CA ALA A 271 1.11 -3.31 19.49
C ALA A 271 1.27 -2.40 20.72
N HIS A 272 1.78 -1.18 20.54
CA HIS A 272 1.71 -0.15 21.57
C HIS A 272 0.43 0.67 21.37
N LYS A 273 -0.64 0.27 22.06
CA LYS A 273 -1.95 0.94 21.94
C LYS A 273 -1.91 2.30 22.61
N VAL A 274 -2.21 3.36 21.85
CA VAL A 274 -2.30 4.72 22.35
C VAL A 274 -3.76 5.12 22.49
N ASP A 275 -4.23 5.26 23.73
CA ASP A 275 -5.57 5.73 24.03
C ASP A 275 -5.62 7.27 24.04
N PHE A 276 -6.71 7.83 23.53
CA PHE A 276 -6.92 9.26 23.43
C PHE A 276 -8.18 9.70 24.18
N HIS A 277 -8.09 10.85 24.84
CA HIS A 277 -9.25 11.55 25.40
C HIS A 277 -9.30 12.96 24.84
N ILE A 278 -10.34 13.26 24.05
CA ILE A 278 -10.42 14.48 23.26
C ILE A 278 -11.78 15.14 23.49
N ARG A 279 -11.76 16.42 23.84
CA ARG A 279 -12.93 17.29 23.75
C ARG A 279 -12.86 18.05 22.44
N VAL A 280 -13.94 18.05 21.66
CA VAL A 280 -14.01 18.74 20.37
C VAL A 280 -15.25 19.62 20.30
N THR A 281 -15.17 20.75 19.60
CA THR A 281 -16.29 21.68 19.44
C THR A 281 -16.30 22.27 18.03
N PRO A 282 -17.37 22.06 17.22
CA PRO A 282 -18.56 21.26 17.51
C PRO A 282 -18.27 19.75 17.54
N ASP A 283 -19.05 19.01 18.32
CA ASP A 283 -18.89 17.57 18.46
C ASP A 283 -19.90 16.82 17.58
N THR A 284 -19.45 16.43 16.38
CA THR A 284 -20.27 15.66 15.42
C THR A 284 -19.59 14.36 15.01
N PRO A 285 -20.35 13.32 14.61
CA PRO A 285 -19.78 12.06 14.16
C PRO A 285 -18.79 12.20 13.00
N GLU A 286 -19.03 13.15 12.09
CA GLU A 286 -18.18 13.41 10.94
C GLU A 286 -16.81 13.96 11.36
N ILE A 287 -16.78 14.90 12.31
CA ILE A 287 -15.54 15.46 12.85
C ILE A 287 -14.77 14.40 13.64
N ARG A 288 -15.45 13.59 14.45
CA ARG A 288 -14.82 12.47 15.17
C ARG A 288 -14.19 11.47 14.21
N ALA A 289 -14.85 11.15 13.09
CA ALA A 289 -14.32 10.26 12.07
C ALA A 289 -13.10 10.86 11.37
N ALA A 290 -13.14 12.16 11.03
CA ALA A 290 -12.00 12.88 10.44
C ALA A 290 -10.78 12.89 11.39
N ILE A 291 -10.98 13.22 12.67
CA ILE A 291 -9.92 13.18 13.68
C ILE A 291 -9.37 11.76 13.84
N THR A 292 -10.23 10.75 13.84
CA THR A 292 -9.79 9.33 13.91
C THR A 292 -8.90 8.96 12.73
N ALA A 293 -9.24 9.42 11.52
CA ALA A 293 -8.43 9.19 10.32
C ALA A 293 -7.07 9.91 10.40
N GLU A 294 -7.05 11.17 10.84
CA GLU A 294 -5.80 11.93 11.01
C GLU A 294 -4.89 11.33 12.10
N LEU A 295 -5.46 10.86 13.22
CA LEU A 295 -4.68 10.18 14.25
C LEU A 295 -4.07 8.87 13.75
N ARG A 296 -4.78 8.09 12.92
CA ARG A 296 -4.19 6.90 12.27
C ARG A 296 -3.04 7.28 11.34
N SER A 297 -3.22 8.33 10.53
CA SER A 297 -2.17 8.85 9.64
C SER A 297 -0.95 9.33 10.43
N PHE A 298 -1.17 10.03 11.54
CA PHE A 298 -0.14 10.47 12.47
C PHE A 298 0.64 9.30 13.07
N LEU A 299 -0.05 8.27 13.59
CA LEU A 299 0.58 7.09 14.18
C LEU A 299 1.37 6.29 13.13
N LEU A 300 0.88 6.22 11.89
CA LEU A 300 1.63 5.61 10.79
C LEU A 300 2.97 6.34 10.56
N ARG A 301 2.94 7.68 10.55
CA ARG A 301 4.08 8.55 10.24
C ARG A 301 5.10 8.64 11.38
N ASP A 302 4.65 8.96 12.59
CA ASP A 302 5.50 9.30 13.74
C ASP A 302 5.60 8.16 14.77
N GLY A 303 4.72 7.15 14.70
CA GLY A 303 4.66 6.00 15.61
C GLY A 303 5.63 4.85 15.30
N TYR A 304 6.82 5.17 14.80
CA TYR A 304 7.86 4.19 14.47
C TYR A 304 8.62 3.71 15.72
N PRO A 305 9.28 2.54 15.66
CA PRO A 305 10.02 1.99 16.80
C PRO A 305 11.14 2.91 17.27
N GLN A 306 11.37 2.95 18.59
CA GLN A 306 12.34 3.87 19.22
C GLN A 306 12.05 5.36 18.97
N GLY A 307 10.85 5.68 18.46
CA GLY A 307 10.34 7.03 18.33
C GLY A 307 9.69 7.53 19.61
N GLU A 308 9.33 8.81 19.61
CA GLU A 308 8.60 9.44 20.70
C GLU A 308 7.46 10.30 20.11
N LEU A 309 6.22 9.98 20.49
CA LEU A 309 5.04 10.73 20.10
C LEU A 309 4.94 11.97 20.97
N LYS A 310 5.15 13.14 20.36
CA LYS A 310 5.06 14.43 21.05
C LYS A 310 3.61 14.89 21.14
N VAL A 311 3.18 15.33 22.32
CA VAL A 311 1.81 15.82 22.58
C VAL A 311 1.43 16.95 21.63
N SER A 312 2.37 17.86 21.34
CA SER A 312 2.13 18.97 20.41
C SER A 312 1.83 18.50 18.98
N ARG A 313 2.43 17.40 18.53
CA ARG A 313 2.19 16.84 17.19
C ARG A 313 0.91 16.01 17.11
N ILE A 314 0.51 15.41 18.23
CA ILE A 314 -0.82 14.80 18.37
C ILE A 314 -1.89 15.89 18.21
N SER A 315 -1.74 17.01 18.92
CA SER A 315 -2.66 18.15 18.81
C SER A 315 -2.67 18.76 17.40
N GLU A 316 -1.51 18.88 16.75
CA GLU A 316 -1.40 19.29 15.33
C GLU A 316 -2.21 18.37 14.42
N ALA A 317 -2.11 17.04 14.58
CA ALA A 317 -2.85 16.08 13.78
C ALA A 317 -4.38 16.22 13.99
N ILE A 318 -4.83 16.44 15.22
CA ILE A 318 -6.24 16.68 15.52
C ILE A 318 -6.74 17.96 14.82
N SER A 319 -5.95 19.05 14.89
CA SER A 319 -6.30 20.30 14.21
C SER A 319 -6.23 20.23 12.67
N GLY A 320 -5.51 19.25 12.12
CA GLY A 320 -5.50 18.99 10.68
C GLY A 320 -6.81 18.35 10.18
N ALA A 321 -7.66 17.85 11.08
CA ALA A 321 -8.88 17.14 10.69
C ALA A 321 -9.89 18.08 10.04
N ASN A 322 -10.44 17.65 8.90
CA ASN A 322 -11.41 18.46 8.16
C ASN A 322 -12.67 18.74 9.01
N GLY A 323 -13.05 20.01 9.11
CA GLY A 323 -14.19 20.46 9.90
C GLY A 323 -13.90 20.64 11.39
N GLU A 324 -12.70 20.33 11.87
CA GLU A 324 -12.27 20.70 13.23
C GLU A 324 -12.15 22.23 13.33
N TYR A 325 -12.64 22.78 14.44
CA TYR A 325 -12.55 24.22 14.74
C TYR A 325 -11.79 24.47 16.05
N SER A 326 -12.12 23.70 17.09
CA SER A 326 -11.42 23.74 18.36
C SER A 326 -11.45 22.38 19.04
N HIS A 327 -10.32 22.00 19.63
CA HIS A 327 -10.21 20.80 20.46
C HIS A 327 -9.42 21.06 21.74
N GLN A 328 -9.56 20.16 22.71
CA GLN A 328 -8.72 20.04 23.88
C GLN A 328 -8.31 18.58 24.02
N LEU A 329 -7.00 18.32 23.92
CA LEU A 329 -6.43 17.00 24.19
C LEU A 329 -6.28 16.82 25.71
N LEU A 330 -7.03 15.89 26.27
CA LEU A 330 -7.04 15.58 27.71
C LEU A 330 -6.13 14.40 28.05
N ALA A 331 -5.98 13.44 27.13
CA ALA A 331 -5.00 12.36 27.21
C ALA A 331 -4.54 11.97 25.80
N PRO A 332 -3.24 11.65 25.60
CA PRO A 332 -2.16 11.63 26.61
C PRO A 332 -1.71 13.03 27.05
N ALA A 333 -1.36 13.17 28.34
CA ALA A 333 -0.87 14.43 28.91
C ALA A 333 0.64 14.63 28.70
N ASP A 334 1.39 13.53 28.60
CA ASP A 334 2.83 13.51 28.39
C ASP A 334 3.18 12.84 27.06
N ASN A 335 4.40 13.03 26.59
CA ASN A 335 4.90 12.36 25.40
C ASN A 335 4.98 10.85 25.62
N ILE A 336 4.76 10.07 24.56
CA ILE A 336 4.76 8.60 24.62
C ILE A 336 6.01 8.08 23.92
N SER A 337 6.83 7.33 24.63
CA SER A 337 7.99 6.63 24.04
C SER A 337 7.57 5.25 23.52
N ILE A 338 8.01 4.91 22.31
CA ILE A 338 7.75 3.61 21.67
C ILE A 338 8.98 2.72 21.80
N ALA A 339 8.83 1.50 22.31
CA ALA A 339 9.96 0.60 22.47
C ALA A 339 10.51 0.09 21.13
N LYS A 340 11.68 -0.57 21.17
CA LYS A 340 12.38 -1.06 19.97
C LYS A 340 11.61 -2.12 19.18
N ASN A 341 10.83 -2.96 19.86
CA ASN A 341 10.01 -4.01 19.25
C ASN A 341 8.53 -3.62 19.15
N GLU A 342 8.21 -2.35 19.31
CA GLU A 342 6.84 -1.85 19.34
C GLU A 342 6.53 -0.98 18.14
N LEU A 343 5.26 -0.98 17.75
CA LEU A 343 4.70 -0.05 16.78
C LEU A 343 3.47 0.61 17.39
N ALA A 344 3.37 1.93 17.28
CA ALA A 344 2.23 2.65 17.83
C ALA A 344 0.98 2.34 16.99
N VAL A 345 -0.10 1.95 17.67
CA VAL A 345 -1.40 1.70 17.04
C VAL A 345 -2.49 2.44 17.77
N LEU A 346 -3.56 2.79 17.06
CA LEU A 346 -4.67 3.51 17.64
C LEU A 346 -5.35 2.63 18.70
N GLY A 347 -5.43 3.15 19.93
CA GLY A 347 -6.22 2.58 21.00
C GLY A 347 -7.67 3.07 20.97
N THR A 348 -8.25 3.25 22.15
CA THR A 348 -9.62 3.76 22.30
C THR A 348 -9.61 5.28 22.27
N ILE A 349 -10.54 5.89 21.53
CA ILE A 349 -10.79 7.33 21.60
C ILE A 349 -12.06 7.58 22.40
N SER A 350 -11.92 8.37 23.46
CA SER A 350 -13.04 8.82 24.29
C SER A 350 -13.30 10.31 24.07
N TRP A 351 -14.57 10.68 23.94
CA TRP A 351 -15.03 12.02 23.57
C TRP A 351 -15.80 12.67 24.70
N THR A 352 -15.68 13.99 24.89
CA THR A 352 -16.38 14.76 25.95
C THR A 352 -16.73 16.16 25.53
#